data_AF-A0A2W6DHM9-F1
#
_entry.id   AF-A0A2W6DHM9-F1
#
_cell.length_a   1.000
_cell.length_b   1.000
_cell.length_c   1.000
_cell.angle_alpha   90.00
_cell.angle_beta   90.00
_cell.angle_gamma   90.00
#
_symmetry.space_group_name_H-M   'P 1'
#
loop_
_entity.id
_entity.type
_entity.pdbx_description
1 polymer ?
#
loop_
_entity_poly.entity_id
_entity_poly.type
_entity_poly.pdbx_seq_one_letter_code
_entity_poly.pdbx_strand_id
1 'polypeptide(L)'
;QLTLTRRDPLGRDRDAAHQAFARKVNCATFKPVHVGDSCDEYAFAASTYSAYWAGGPPNTRVESVPASQNSLLGSLLSGMFVTQRVLDPDVYYITTVP
;
A
#
# COMPACT_ATOMS: atom_id res chain seq x y z
N GLN A 1 6.94 -17.84 -2.95
CA GLN A 1 7.96 -16.88 -3.42
C GLN A 1 7.30 -15.96 -4.44
N LEU A 2 7.24 -14.67 -4.14
CA LEU A 2 6.54 -13.67 -4.97
C LEU A 2 7.58 -12.88 -5.76
N THR A 3 7.75 -13.25 -7.03
CA THR A 3 8.58 -12.50 -7.98
C THR A 3 7.72 -11.39 -8.59
N LEU A 4 7.77 -10.18 -8.02
CA LEU A 4 7.14 -8.99 -8.61
C LEU A 4 7.97 -8.49 -9.80
N THR A 5 7.77 -9.08 -10.98
CA THR A 5 8.35 -8.60 -12.24
C THR A 5 7.49 -7.50 -12.86
N ARG A 6 7.35 -6.35 -12.18
CA ARG A 6 7.17 -5.02 -12.81
C ARG A 6 7.21 -3.89 -11.78
N ARG A 7 8.12 -2.94 -12.02
CA ARG A 7 8.33 -1.70 -11.27
C ARG A 7 7.30 -0.67 -11.68
N ASP A 8 6.03 -0.90 -11.38
CA ASP A 8 5.02 0.13 -11.63
C ASP A 8 5.29 1.31 -10.68
N PRO A 9 5.47 2.53 -11.19
CA PRO A 9 5.71 3.69 -10.34
C PRO A 9 4.52 3.91 -9.41
N LEU A 10 4.80 4.25 -8.15
CA LEU A 10 3.80 4.73 -7.21
C LEU A 10 4.07 6.21 -6.96
N GLY A 11 3.06 7.07 -7.00
CA GLY A 11 3.20 8.44 -6.51
C GLY A 11 2.82 8.52 -5.05
N ARG A 12 3.39 9.46 -4.29
CA ARG A 12 3.02 9.67 -2.88
C ARG A 12 1.71 10.45 -2.75
N ASP A 13 0.81 9.98 -1.88
CA ASP A 13 -0.42 10.69 -1.50
C ASP A 13 -0.61 10.77 0.02
N ARG A 14 -0.36 11.93 0.62
CA ARG A 14 -0.48 12.20 2.06
C ARG A 14 -1.89 12.60 2.51
N ASP A 15 -2.84 12.81 1.59
CA ASP A 15 -4.18 13.23 1.99
C ASP A 15 -4.89 12.12 2.78
N ALA A 16 -5.31 12.45 4.01
CA ALA A 16 -5.90 11.48 4.91
C ALA A 16 -7.28 11.00 4.44
N ALA A 17 -8.04 11.84 3.75
CA ALA A 17 -9.34 11.46 3.20
C ALA A 17 -9.17 10.52 2.00
N HIS A 18 -8.18 10.77 1.13
CA HIS A 18 -7.87 9.88 0.02
C HIS A 18 -7.40 8.50 0.53
N GLN A 19 -6.49 8.48 1.50
CA GLN A 19 -6.02 7.23 2.10
C GLN A 19 -7.13 6.45 2.79
N ALA A 20 -8.03 7.12 3.51
CA ALA A 20 -9.17 6.47 4.15
C ALA A 20 -10.14 5.86 3.12
N PHE A 21 -10.40 6.59 2.03
CA PHE A 21 -11.21 6.09 0.92
C PHE A 21 -10.56 4.87 0.26
N ALA A 22 -9.26 4.94 -0.04
CA ALA A 22 -8.51 3.84 -0.64
C ALA A 22 -8.61 2.56 0.21
N ARG A 23 -8.31 2.65 1.52
CA ARG A 23 -8.44 1.53 2.46
C ARG A 23 -9.83 0.92 2.43
N LYS A 24 -10.86 1.78 2.45
CA LYS A 24 -12.26 1.33 2.43
C LYS A 24 -12.59 0.56 1.16
N VAL A 25 -12.14 1.02 0.00
CA VAL A 25 -12.47 0.42 -1.30
C VAL A 25 -11.67 -0.85 -1.54
N ASN A 26 -10.35 -0.81 -1.38
CA ASN A 26 -9.47 -1.96 -1.59
C ASN A 26 -9.86 -3.13 -0.66
N CYS A 27 -10.08 -2.82 0.62
CA CYS A 27 -10.41 -3.83 1.62
C CYS A 27 -11.91 -4.12 1.74
N ALA A 28 -12.76 -3.63 0.84
CA ALA A 28 -14.22 -3.76 0.95
C ALA A 28 -14.68 -5.22 1.03
N THR A 29 -13.98 -6.13 0.34
CA THR A 29 -14.28 -7.56 0.28
C THR A 29 -13.28 -8.42 1.06
N PHE A 30 -12.40 -7.79 1.84
CA PHE A 30 -11.38 -8.47 2.63
C PHE A 30 -12.01 -9.47 3.61
N LYS A 31 -11.44 -10.68 3.65
CA LYS A 31 -11.77 -11.71 4.62
C LYS A 31 -10.46 -12.20 5.24
N PRO A 32 -10.28 -12.10 6.57
CA PRO A 32 -9.07 -12.59 7.22
C PRO A 32 -8.99 -14.11 7.10
N VAL A 33 -7.79 -14.62 6.80
CA VAL A 33 -7.50 -16.06 6.80
C VAL A 33 -7.39 -16.58 8.23
N HIS A 34 -6.76 -15.80 9.12
CA HIS A 34 -6.63 -16.13 10.54
C HIS A 34 -7.18 -15.01 11.43
N VAL A 35 -7.56 -15.37 12.66
CA VAL A 35 -7.91 -14.38 13.69
C VAL A 35 -6.69 -13.50 13.97
N GLY A 36 -6.87 -12.18 13.89
CA GLY A 36 -5.79 -11.21 14.07
C GLY A 36 -5.09 -10.79 12.77
N ASP A 37 -5.51 -11.33 11.62
CA ASP A 37 -5.07 -10.80 10.33
C ASP A 37 -5.76 -9.47 10.00
N SER A 38 -5.10 -8.69 9.16
CA SER A 38 -5.55 -7.42 8.61
C SER A 38 -5.38 -7.41 7.10
N CYS A 39 -6.13 -6.55 6.43
CA CYS A 39 -6.00 -6.28 5.01
C CYS A 39 -4.71 -5.51 4.73
N ASP A 40 -3.78 -6.10 3.98
CA ASP A 40 -2.65 -5.39 3.38
C ASP A 40 -2.91 -5.20 1.90
N GLU A 41 -2.59 -4.01 1.39
CA GLU A 41 -3.01 -3.56 0.06
C GLU A 41 -1.81 -3.04 -0.73
N TYR A 42 -1.69 -3.51 -1.97
CA TYR A 42 -0.82 -2.93 -2.98
C TYR A 42 -1.69 -2.47 -4.16
N ALA A 43 -1.50 -1.30 -4.75
CA ALA A 43 -0.70 -0.21 -4.22
C ALA A 43 -1.24 0.28 -2.85
N PHE A 44 -0.33 0.80 -2.03
CA PHE A 44 -0.67 1.29 -0.69
C PHE A 44 -1.70 2.42 -0.75
N ALA A 45 -2.54 2.57 0.29
CA ALA A 45 -3.41 3.75 0.41
C ALA A 45 -2.65 5.08 0.31
N ALA A 46 -1.40 5.09 0.76
CA ALA A 46 -0.46 6.21 0.66
C ALA A 46 0.04 6.51 -0.77
N SER A 47 -0.57 5.90 -1.78
CA SER A 47 -0.21 6.02 -3.19
C SER A 47 -1.26 6.81 -4.00
N THR A 48 -0.79 7.62 -4.95
CA THR A 48 -1.63 8.21 -6.00
C THR A 48 -2.14 7.17 -7.01
N TYR A 49 -1.67 5.93 -6.92
CA TYR A 49 -2.24 4.78 -7.63
C TYR A 49 -3.06 3.90 -6.68
N SER A 50 -3.62 4.45 -5.62
CA SER A 50 -4.60 3.75 -4.80
C SER A 50 -5.97 3.75 -5.49
N ALA A 51 -6.95 3.04 -4.91
CA ALA A 51 -8.32 3.00 -5.43
C ALA A 51 -9.01 4.38 -5.52
N TYR A 52 -8.51 5.41 -4.81
CA TYR A 52 -9.06 6.77 -4.92
C TYR A 52 -8.85 7.38 -6.31
N TRP A 53 -7.66 7.23 -6.90
CA TRP A 53 -7.27 8.00 -8.08
C TRP A 53 -7.49 7.27 -9.42
N ALA A 54 -7.41 5.94 -9.47
CA ALA A 54 -7.44 5.22 -10.75
C ALA A 54 -7.86 3.73 -10.71
N GLY A 55 -8.39 3.21 -9.59
CA GLY A 55 -8.61 1.76 -9.44
C GLY A 55 -7.31 0.95 -9.27
N GLY A 56 -6.20 1.66 -9.07
CA GLY A 56 -4.84 1.18 -8.85
C GLY A 56 -4.11 0.55 -10.05
N PRO A 57 -2.81 0.26 -9.90
CA PRO A 57 -2.04 -0.33 -11.00
C PRO A 57 -2.62 -1.70 -11.39
N PRO A 58 -2.32 -2.23 -12.59
CA PRO A 58 -2.78 -3.57 -13.01
C PRO A 58 -2.43 -4.69 -12.03
N ASN A 59 -1.45 -4.43 -11.16
CA ASN A 59 -0.96 -5.33 -10.13
C ASN A 59 -1.54 -5.04 -8.74
N THR A 60 -2.74 -4.43 -8.65
CA THR A 60 -3.40 -4.29 -7.35
C THR A 60 -3.64 -5.65 -6.71
N ARG A 61 -3.34 -5.74 -5.41
CA ARG A 61 -3.46 -6.95 -4.61
C ARG A 61 -3.91 -6.60 -3.21
N VAL A 62 -4.69 -7.50 -2.64
CA VAL A 62 -5.07 -7.47 -1.23
C VAL A 62 -4.71 -8.82 -0.64
N GLU A 63 -4.00 -8.82 0.47
CA GLU A 63 -3.53 -10.02 1.13
C GLU A 63 -3.91 -10.00 2.62
N SER A 64 -4.10 -11.20 3.19
CA SER A 64 -4.33 -11.39 4.62
C SER A 64 -2.99 -11.56 5.33
N VAL A 65 -2.65 -10.61 6.19
CA VAL A 65 -1.38 -10.61 6.92
C VAL A 65 -1.60 -10.32 8.41
N PRO A 66 -0.76 -10.82 9.33
CA PRO A 66 -0.89 -10.52 10.75
C PRO A 66 -0.89 -9.00 11.01
N ALA A 67 -1.86 -8.51 11.78
CA ALA A 67 -2.05 -7.07 12.00
C ALA A 67 -0.80 -6.37 12.58
N SER A 68 -0.05 -7.06 13.43
CA SER A 68 1.21 -6.55 13.99
C SER A 68 2.28 -6.33 12.92
N GLN A 69 2.39 -7.24 11.94
CA GLN A 69 3.33 -7.11 10.83
C GLN A 69 2.91 -5.98 9.90
N ASN A 70 1.63 -5.91 9.55
CA ASN A 70 1.11 -4.85 8.69
C ASN A 70 1.33 -3.45 9.29
N SER A 71 1.03 -3.30 10.58
CA SER A 71 1.25 -2.05 11.31
C SER A 71 2.73 -1.65 11.38
N LEU A 72 3.62 -2.62 11.62
CA LEU A 72 5.06 -2.38 11.61
C LEU A 72 5.55 -1.92 10.23
N LEU A 73 5.15 -2.62 9.16
CA LEU A 73 5.53 -2.28 7.79
C LEU A 73 4.98 -0.92 7.37
N GLY A 74 3.74 -0.59 7.72
CA GLY A 74 3.17 0.74 7.48
C GLY A 74 3.92 1.86 8.20
N SER A 75 4.43 1.60 9.39
CA SER A 75 5.27 2.55 10.15
C SER A 75 6.64 2.75 9.49
N LEU A 76 7.26 1.66 9.03
CA LEU A 76 8.52 1.71 8.29
C LEU A 76 8.39 2.46 6.95
N LEU A 77 7.32 2.19 6.20
CA LEU A 77 7.01 2.90 4.96
C LEU A 77 6.84 4.41 5.21
N SER A 78 6.08 4.78 6.25
CA SER A 78 5.88 6.17 6.65
C SER A 78 7.20 6.84 7.03
N GLY A 79 8.05 6.16 7.81
CA GLY A 79 9.38 6.65 8.18
C GLY A 79 10.33 6.80 6.98
N MET A 80 10.23 5.91 6.00
CA MET A 80 10.98 5.99 4.75
C MET A 80 10.61 7.23 3.95
N PHE A 81 9.32 7.55 3.80
CA PHE A 81 8.89 8.78 3.12
C PHE A 81 9.46 10.04 3.79
N VAL A 82 9.55 10.07 5.12
CA VAL A 82 10.14 11.20 5.86
C VAL A 82 11.65 11.26 5.66
N THR A 83 12.35 10.13 5.83
CA THR A 83 13.81 10.06 5.79
C THR A 83 14.35 10.35 4.39
N GLN A 84 13.68 9.83 3.37
CA GLN A 84 14.06 10.01 1.97
C GLN A 84 13.43 11.25 1.33
N ARG A 85 12.63 12.02 2.09
CA ARG A 85 11.94 13.24 1.64
C ARG A 85 11.10 13.02 0.37
N VAL A 86 10.34 11.93 0.34
CA VAL A 86 9.36 11.66 -0.73
C VAL A 86 8.11 12.50 -0.41
N LEU A 87 7.89 13.55 -1.19
CA LEU A 87 6.80 14.50 -1.04
C LEU A 87 5.62 14.14 -1.96
N ASP A 88 4.47 14.75 -1.77
CA ASP A 88 3.39 14.64 -2.75
C ASP A 88 3.73 15.50 -3.99
N PRO A 89 3.63 15.03 -5.25
CA PRO A 89 3.26 13.69 -5.72
C PRO A 89 4.47 12.88 -6.23
N ASP A 90 5.61 12.93 -5.54
CA ASP A 90 6.85 12.27 -5.95
C ASP A 90 6.64 10.80 -6.27
N VAL A 91 7.31 10.35 -7.34
CA VAL A 91 7.28 8.98 -7.80
C VAL A 91 8.35 8.16 -7.06
N TYR A 92 7.95 7.03 -6.52
CA TYR A 92 8.81 6.03 -5.92
C TYR A 92 8.52 4.63 -6.48
N TYR A 93 9.49 3.73 -6.31
CA TYR A 93 9.40 2.34 -6.72
C TYR A 93 9.59 1.44 -5.52
N ILE A 94 8.85 0.33 -5.48
CA ILE A 94 9.04 -0.73 -4.49
C ILE A 94 9.68 -1.92 -5.19
N THR A 95 10.72 -2.47 -4.58
CA THR A 95 11.36 -3.71 -5.01
C THR A 95 11.40 -4.66 -3.83
N THR A 96 10.91 -5.89 -4.01
CA THR A 96 11.19 -6.97 -3.08
C THR A 96 12.55 -7.58 -3.43
N VAL A 97 13.43 -7.69 -2.43
CA VAL A 97 14.67 -8.46 -2.57
C VAL A 97 14.34 -9.89 -2.13
N PRO A 98 14.60 -10.91 -2.97
CA PRO A 98 14.35 -12.30 -2.62
C PRO A 98 15.25 -12.80 -1.47
#